data_AF-B0EP25-F1
#
_entry.id   AF-B0EP25-F1
#
_cell.length_a   1.000
_cell.length_b   1.000
_cell.length_c   1.000
_cell.angle_alpha   90.00
_cell.angle_beta   90.00
_cell.angle_gamma   90.00
#
_symmetry.space_group_name_H-M   'P 1'
#
loop_
_entity.id
_entity.type
_entity.pdbx_description
1 polymer ?
#
loop_
_entity_poly.entity_id
_entity_poly.type
_entity_poly.pdbx_seq_one_letter_code
_entity_poly.pdbx_strand_id
1 'polypeptide(L)'
;MDTQEFIVKPSEQQQVFNKNEQTNENQLLINKASLSLKTMFSISSSDIIDWNGIIPKSEEDVQFILNNIQQRIVFMDGKNQTTTFVSFQDSVGPLRNIKQMKLSRFVDLSKQYTLVCVEQNKYQLIKTDIQYCEFHIIGKDPIFSIGIVLNTLNKRFNNKSDRVVKLSSNDRKIFNEETKGNNTNTLFEDSDVIGCGYIPSQQIVFYTRNGNLINVIHTEYKMNCFAIELERYNTVNINTGNQPFVFDYIEFCNDFNTNTTFLKKTFTVNCELFIFEIKMSGITTLEQLKNKLLEIVINRINTSKQVNIKTDIFECEEMFWNEGLIDEDEINHIYDIKNRITFKEECECSTIFSVLKTNSQIEMNFITHQQQEDQIVSKEVNWSDFGEEEKPVILMYDDTIKEKEEFCCHLELNDAIDIGATYPNPRIITEDNTKKAYEWKGTYCSDGVSNCVIEINNKHFDYLFWEGVCLKKEEFKGKEVGITHENISNELEVLLKKLGMNAREINDFIVYWIAKLNKNYYKVTICDSSYDNEIAQLKISGFNQIHRIALKFEEVENINNLPTIDSVEERQRPTGKYVIEWGGIIA
;
A
#
# COMPACT_ATOMS: atom_id res chain seq x y z
N MET A 1 -63.10 -12.75 30.29
CA MET A 1 -62.24 -13.51 31.22
C MET A 1 -60.87 -13.49 30.56
N ASP A 2 -60.08 -12.46 30.81
CA ASP A 2 -58.71 -12.37 30.29
C ASP A 2 -57.76 -12.64 31.46
N THR A 3 -57.10 -13.78 31.41
CA THR A 3 -56.03 -14.17 32.32
C THR A 3 -54.74 -13.51 31.87
N GLN A 4 -54.36 -12.41 32.53
CA GLN A 4 -53.00 -11.88 32.42
C GLN A 4 -52.06 -12.75 33.27
N GLU A 5 -51.15 -13.47 32.61
CA GLU A 5 -50.02 -14.16 33.24
C GLU A 5 -49.07 -13.12 33.85
N PHE A 6 -48.95 -13.12 35.18
CA PHE A 6 -47.91 -12.39 35.90
C PHE A 6 -46.57 -13.11 35.70
N ILE A 7 -45.71 -12.56 34.84
CA ILE A 7 -44.29 -12.96 34.76
C ILE A 7 -43.61 -12.46 36.05
N VAL A 8 -43.41 -13.36 37.00
CA VAL A 8 -42.66 -13.09 38.23
C VAL A 8 -41.17 -12.98 37.86
N LYS A 9 -40.61 -11.77 37.93
CA LYS A 9 -39.16 -11.57 37.76
C LYS A 9 -38.40 -12.23 38.91
N PRO A 10 -37.31 -12.99 38.66
CA PRO A 10 -36.56 -13.66 39.70
C PRO A 10 -35.94 -12.65 40.68
N SER A 11 -35.93 -12.98 41.97
CA SER A 11 -35.28 -12.20 43.01
C SER A 11 -33.77 -12.05 42.75
N GLU A 12 -33.16 -10.95 43.20
CA GLU A 12 -31.72 -10.66 42.99
C GLU A 12 -30.81 -11.80 43.50
N GLN A 13 -31.20 -12.50 44.57
CA GLN A 13 -30.45 -13.65 45.10
C GLN A 13 -30.50 -14.89 44.19
N GLN A 14 -31.64 -15.16 43.54
CA GLN A 14 -31.76 -16.24 42.54
C GLN A 14 -30.99 -15.92 41.26
N GLN A 15 -30.93 -14.64 40.87
CA GLN A 15 -30.13 -14.22 39.72
C GLN A 15 -28.63 -14.41 39.97
N VAL A 16 -28.14 -14.12 41.18
CA VAL A 16 -26.75 -14.35 41.58
C VAL A 16 -26.41 -15.84 41.66
N PHE A 17 -27.31 -16.67 42.21
CA PHE A 17 -27.11 -18.11 42.30
C PHE A 17 -27.07 -18.78 40.91
N ASN A 18 -28.03 -18.47 40.02
CA ASN A 18 -28.06 -18.99 38.66
C ASN A 18 -26.83 -18.56 37.85
N LYS A 19 -26.31 -17.34 38.07
CA LYS A 19 -25.09 -16.84 37.43
C LYS A 19 -23.85 -17.60 37.91
N ASN A 20 -23.79 -17.98 39.19
CA ASN A 20 -22.67 -18.76 39.75
C ASN A 20 -22.68 -20.23 39.28
N GLU A 21 -23.84 -20.90 39.21
CA GLU A 21 -23.94 -22.26 38.66
C GLU A 21 -23.55 -22.30 37.17
N GLN A 22 -24.06 -21.36 36.38
CA GLN A 22 -23.73 -21.26 34.96
C GLN A 22 -22.23 -20.98 34.72
N THR A 23 -21.57 -20.26 35.64
CA THR A 23 -20.13 -20.02 35.57
C THR A 23 -19.32 -21.30 35.86
N ASN A 24 -19.79 -22.15 36.78
CA ASN A 24 -19.14 -23.43 37.11
C ASN A 24 -19.29 -24.47 35.98
N GLU A 25 -20.46 -24.56 35.35
CA GLU A 25 -20.68 -25.45 34.21
C GLU A 25 -19.84 -25.06 33.00
N ASN A 26 -19.79 -23.77 32.67
CA ASN A 26 -18.92 -23.25 31.59
C ASN A 26 -17.44 -23.58 31.84
N GLN A 27 -16.98 -23.48 33.10
CA GLN A 27 -15.60 -23.81 33.45
C GLN A 27 -15.28 -25.31 33.27
N LEU A 28 -16.24 -26.19 33.53
CA LEU A 28 -16.08 -27.62 33.31
C LEU A 28 -15.93 -27.94 31.81
N LEU A 29 -16.74 -27.31 30.96
CA LEU A 29 -16.67 -27.43 29.50
C LEU A 29 -15.32 -26.93 28.96
N ILE A 30 -14.85 -25.76 29.44
CA ILE A 30 -13.53 -25.20 29.11
C ILE A 30 -12.41 -26.19 29.47
N ASN A 31 -12.46 -26.78 30.67
CA ASN A 31 -11.44 -27.74 31.12
C ASN A 31 -11.40 -28.99 30.24
N LYS A 32 -12.58 -29.54 29.90
CA LYS A 32 -12.70 -30.70 29.02
C LYS A 32 -12.15 -30.41 27.63
N ALA A 33 -12.55 -29.28 27.05
CA ALA A 33 -12.08 -28.87 25.74
C ALA A 33 -10.57 -28.60 25.72
N SER A 34 -10.03 -27.97 26.78
CA SER A 34 -8.59 -27.74 26.94
C SER A 34 -7.79 -29.04 26.95
N LEU A 35 -8.30 -30.10 27.59
CA LEU A 35 -7.64 -31.41 27.60
C LEU A 35 -7.60 -32.04 26.19
N SER A 36 -8.69 -31.93 25.43
CA SER A 36 -8.75 -32.37 24.04
C SER A 36 -7.77 -31.60 23.15
N LEU A 37 -7.71 -30.28 23.30
CA LEU A 37 -6.73 -29.43 22.60
C LEU A 37 -5.29 -29.81 22.93
N LYS A 38 -4.98 -30.01 24.22
CA LYS A 38 -3.64 -30.43 24.64
C LYS A 38 -3.22 -31.74 23.97
N THR A 39 -4.13 -32.70 23.93
CA THR A 39 -3.90 -33.99 23.27
C THR A 39 -3.70 -33.80 21.76
N MET A 40 -4.57 -33.03 21.11
CA MET A 40 -4.53 -32.79 19.66
C MET A 40 -3.23 -32.11 19.20
N PHE A 41 -2.71 -31.16 19.97
CA PHE A 41 -1.53 -30.37 19.62
C PHE A 41 -0.24 -30.84 20.32
N SER A 42 -0.29 -31.96 21.05
CA SER A 42 0.82 -32.49 21.84
C SER A 42 1.41 -31.45 22.82
N ILE A 43 0.53 -30.69 23.48
CA ILE A 43 0.88 -29.67 24.47
C ILE A 43 0.98 -30.32 25.85
N SER A 44 1.89 -29.84 26.70
CA SER A 44 2.06 -30.38 28.05
C SER A 44 0.80 -30.21 28.89
N SER A 45 0.55 -31.17 29.79
CA SER A 45 -0.55 -31.08 30.76
C SER A 45 -0.42 -29.85 31.67
N SER A 46 0.80 -29.40 31.95
CA SER A 46 1.12 -28.21 32.75
C SER A 46 0.85 -26.88 32.06
N ASP A 47 0.75 -26.86 30.73
CA ASP A 47 0.66 -25.62 29.97
C ASP A 47 -0.75 -25.03 30.08
N ILE A 48 -0.85 -23.71 30.00
CA ILE A 48 -2.11 -22.99 30.16
C ILE A 48 -2.70 -22.70 28.77
N ILE A 49 -4.00 -22.92 28.61
CA ILE A 49 -4.75 -22.47 27.43
C ILE A 49 -5.68 -21.34 27.88
N ASP A 50 -5.39 -20.13 27.41
CA ASP A 50 -6.27 -18.97 27.52
C ASP A 50 -7.34 -19.05 26.42
N TRP A 51 -8.60 -19.01 26.82
CA TRP A 51 -9.74 -19.09 25.91
C TRP A 51 -10.14 -17.74 25.32
N ASN A 52 -9.49 -16.64 25.73
CA ASN A 52 -9.68 -15.30 25.15
C ASN A 52 -11.16 -14.88 25.01
N GLY A 53 -11.96 -15.14 26.05
CA GLY A 53 -13.40 -14.83 26.07
C GLY A 53 -14.30 -15.80 25.28
N ILE A 54 -13.75 -16.85 24.66
CA ILE A 54 -14.53 -17.93 24.03
C ILE A 54 -15.08 -18.83 25.14
N ILE A 55 -16.39 -18.74 25.40
CA ILE A 55 -17.06 -19.50 26.46
C ILE A 55 -18.05 -20.49 25.81
N PRO A 56 -17.73 -21.80 25.74
CA PRO A 56 -18.69 -22.80 25.27
C PRO A 56 -19.86 -22.90 26.25
N LYS A 57 -21.09 -22.94 25.73
CA LYS A 57 -22.31 -23.05 26.52
C LYS A 57 -22.87 -24.46 26.56
N SER A 58 -22.34 -25.36 25.73
CA SER A 58 -22.74 -26.76 25.63
C SER A 58 -21.58 -27.68 25.21
N GLU A 59 -21.77 -28.99 25.35
CA GLU A 59 -20.85 -30.00 24.81
C GLU A 59 -20.81 -29.99 23.27
N GLU A 60 -21.92 -29.60 22.63
CA GLU A 60 -22.00 -29.42 21.18
C GLU A 60 -21.12 -28.26 20.73
N ASP A 61 -21.10 -27.16 21.50
CA ASP A 61 -20.20 -26.02 21.26
C ASP A 61 -18.73 -26.43 21.38
N VAL A 62 -18.39 -27.24 22.39
CA VAL A 62 -17.05 -27.79 22.55
C VAL A 62 -16.64 -28.57 21.31
N GLN A 63 -17.49 -29.49 20.83
CA GLN A 63 -17.18 -30.24 19.63
C GLN A 63 -17.14 -29.39 18.37
N PHE A 64 -17.99 -28.38 18.28
CA PHE A 64 -17.94 -27.41 17.19
C PHE A 64 -16.58 -26.70 17.14
N ILE A 65 -16.08 -26.21 18.28
CA ILE A 65 -14.76 -25.55 18.36
C ILE A 65 -13.65 -26.52 17.96
N LEU A 66 -13.65 -27.74 18.52
CA LEU A 66 -12.63 -28.75 18.22
C LEU A 66 -12.62 -29.18 16.75
N ASN A 67 -13.77 -29.26 16.10
CA ASN A 67 -13.89 -29.62 14.68
C ASN A 67 -13.53 -28.47 13.74
N ASN A 68 -13.63 -27.23 14.21
CA ASN A 68 -13.33 -26.01 13.45
C ASN A 68 -11.98 -25.39 13.79
N ILE A 69 -11.13 -26.11 14.53
CA ILE A 69 -9.77 -25.67 14.81
C ILE A 69 -8.82 -25.99 13.65
N GLN A 70 -7.96 -25.04 13.32
CA GLN A 70 -6.89 -25.15 12.35
C GLN A 70 -5.86 -26.16 12.84
N GLN A 71 -5.47 -27.10 11.98
CA GLN A 71 -4.35 -27.99 12.30
C GLN A 71 -3.03 -27.25 12.14
N ARG A 72 -1.98 -27.71 12.85
CA ARG A 72 -0.63 -27.21 12.61
C ARG A 72 -0.23 -27.45 11.16
N ILE A 73 0.33 -26.42 10.55
CA ILE A 73 0.88 -26.50 9.20
C ILE A 73 2.15 -27.34 9.29
N VAL A 74 2.27 -28.33 8.41
CA VAL A 74 3.43 -29.23 8.39
C VAL A 74 3.97 -29.33 6.99
N PHE A 75 5.28 -29.13 6.85
CA PHE A 75 5.99 -29.20 5.59
C PHE A 75 6.51 -30.61 5.33
N MET A 76 6.60 -30.95 4.05
CA MET A 76 7.04 -32.26 3.60
C MET A 76 8.47 -32.18 3.07
N ASP A 77 9.39 -32.92 3.71
CA ASP A 77 10.68 -33.28 3.15
C ASP A 77 10.56 -34.62 2.42
N GLY A 78 10.21 -34.56 1.13
CA GLY A 78 9.90 -35.76 0.36
C GLY A 78 8.63 -36.44 0.91
N LYS A 79 8.79 -37.56 1.63
CA LYS A 79 7.68 -38.30 2.26
C LYS A 79 7.56 -38.06 3.77
N ASN A 80 8.50 -37.37 4.39
CA ASN A 80 8.53 -37.17 5.84
C ASN A 80 8.04 -35.78 6.22
N GLN A 81 7.34 -35.70 7.35
CA GLN A 81 6.93 -34.43 7.95
C GLN A 81 8.08 -33.80 8.71
N THR A 82 8.30 -32.50 8.51
CA THR A 82 9.30 -31.75 9.28
C THR A 82 8.92 -30.27 9.41
N THR A 83 9.44 -29.63 10.46
CA THR A 83 9.39 -28.19 10.70
C THR A 83 10.78 -27.56 10.69
N THR A 84 11.84 -28.37 10.54
CA THR A 84 13.23 -27.91 10.48
C THR A 84 13.91 -28.54 9.27
N PHE A 85 14.59 -27.70 8.49
CA PHE A 85 15.39 -28.11 7.34
C PHE A 85 16.85 -27.78 7.61
N VAL A 86 17.75 -28.75 7.41
CA VAL A 86 19.19 -28.58 7.58
C VAL A 86 19.87 -28.93 6.28
N SER A 87 20.80 -28.09 5.82
CA SER A 87 21.61 -28.42 4.65
C SER A 87 22.68 -29.44 5.03
N PHE A 88 22.83 -30.51 4.23
CA PHE A 88 23.91 -31.48 4.41
C PHE A 88 25.22 -30.91 3.86
N GLN A 89 26.00 -30.19 4.68
CA GLN A 89 27.40 -29.93 4.39
C GLN A 89 28.22 -31.19 4.69
N ASP A 90 28.24 -32.16 3.76
CA ASP A 90 29.29 -33.19 3.69
C ASP A 90 29.18 -33.99 2.38
N SER A 91 29.49 -33.34 1.25
CA SER A 91 30.16 -34.04 0.15
C SER A 91 30.93 -33.03 -0.69
N VAL A 92 32.25 -33.08 -0.53
CA VAL A 92 33.22 -32.41 -1.40
C VAL A 92 33.09 -33.03 -2.79
N GLY A 93 32.33 -32.38 -3.66
CA GLY A 93 32.17 -32.69 -5.07
C GLY A 93 31.37 -31.58 -5.74
N PRO A 94 31.54 -31.32 -7.06
CA PRO A 94 30.85 -30.22 -7.73
C PRO A 94 29.38 -30.60 -7.96
N LEU A 95 28.57 -30.54 -6.90
CA LEU A 95 27.13 -30.73 -6.96
C LEU A 95 26.49 -29.43 -7.47
N ARG A 96 26.31 -29.40 -8.79
CA ARG A 96 25.44 -28.46 -9.49
C ARG A 96 24.09 -28.32 -8.79
N ASN A 97 23.70 -27.08 -8.47
CA ASN A 97 22.35 -26.51 -8.54
C ASN A 97 21.16 -27.48 -8.34
N ILE A 98 20.83 -27.88 -7.11
CA ILE A 98 19.51 -28.47 -6.82
C ILE A 98 18.74 -27.50 -5.90
N LYS A 99 17.83 -26.74 -6.50
CA LYS A 99 16.79 -26.02 -5.74
C LYS A 99 15.86 -27.05 -5.11
N GLN A 100 15.68 -27.01 -3.79
CA GLN A 100 14.76 -27.91 -3.09
C GLN A 100 13.46 -27.19 -2.76
N MET A 101 12.36 -27.64 -3.36
CA MET A 101 11.02 -27.14 -3.08
C MET A 101 10.31 -28.04 -2.06
N LYS A 102 9.75 -27.45 -1.01
CA LYS A 102 8.98 -28.13 0.05
C LYS A 102 7.59 -27.52 0.12
N LEU A 103 6.57 -28.36 0.16
CA LEU A 103 5.17 -27.95 0.25
C LEU A 103 4.59 -28.39 1.58
N SER A 104 3.68 -27.59 2.14
CA SER A 104 2.86 -28.02 3.25
C SER A 104 1.80 -29.03 2.81
N ARG A 105 1.19 -29.71 3.79
CA ARG A 105 -0.12 -30.35 3.55
C ARG A 105 -1.16 -29.33 3.12
N PHE A 106 -2.22 -29.81 2.47
CA PHE A 106 -3.36 -28.99 2.11
C PHE A 106 -3.98 -28.36 3.35
N VAL A 107 -4.21 -27.05 3.28
CA VAL A 107 -4.77 -26.28 4.38
C VAL A 107 -6.29 -26.25 4.24
N ASP A 108 -6.99 -26.65 5.30
CA ASP A 108 -8.45 -26.56 5.34
C ASP A 108 -8.86 -25.12 5.72
N LEU A 109 -9.22 -24.34 4.70
CA LEU A 109 -9.59 -22.94 4.85
C LEU A 109 -10.98 -22.73 5.50
N SER A 110 -11.71 -23.80 5.83
CA SER A 110 -13.00 -23.69 6.53
C SER A 110 -12.86 -23.52 8.05
N LYS A 111 -11.66 -23.72 8.60
CA LYS A 111 -11.39 -23.67 10.04
C LYS A 111 -11.34 -22.22 10.55
N GLN A 112 -12.01 -21.97 11.67
CA GLN A 112 -12.25 -20.63 12.22
C GLN A 112 -11.62 -20.42 13.61
N TYR A 113 -10.90 -21.41 14.14
CA TYR A 113 -10.19 -21.27 15.40
C TYR A 113 -8.73 -21.65 15.19
N THR A 114 -7.82 -20.96 15.84
CA THR A 114 -6.40 -21.32 15.89
C THR A 114 -5.90 -21.29 17.32
N LEU A 115 -4.90 -22.12 17.61
CA LEU A 115 -4.27 -22.19 18.92
C LEU A 115 -2.80 -21.84 18.76
N VAL A 116 -2.39 -20.71 19.32
CA VAL A 116 -1.04 -20.17 19.18
C VAL A 116 -0.35 -20.06 20.53
N CYS A 117 0.93 -20.40 20.57
CA CYS A 117 1.79 -20.15 21.71
C CYS A 117 2.06 -18.64 21.81
N VAL A 118 1.84 -18.06 22.98
CA VAL A 118 2.01 -16.61 23.20
C VAL A 118 3.24 -16.33 24.05
N GLU A 119 3.51 -17.22 25.00
CA GLU A 119 4.69 -17.21 25.87
C GLU A 119 5.03 -18.65 26.25
N GLN A 120 6.19 -18.85 26.89
CA GLN A 120 6.59 -20.18 27.34
C GLN A 120 5.49 -20.81 28.23
N ASN A 121 5.01 -21.99 27.84
CA ASN A 121 3.95 -22.75 28.51
C ASN A 121 2.54 -22.09 28.51
N LYS A 122 2.32 -21.06 27.68
CA LYS A 122 1.01 -20.41 27.54
C LYS A 122 0.56 -20.36 26.08
N TYR A 123 -0.64 -20.86 25.84
CA TYR A 123 -1.30 -20.85 24.54
C TYR A 123 -2.58 -20.02 24.62
N GLN A 124 -2.99 -19.45 23.50
CA GLN A 124 -4.22 -18.67 23.39
C GLN A 124 -5.05 -19.19 22.22
N LEU A 125 -6.34 -19.44 22.49
CA LEU A 125 -7.33 -19.78 21.49
C LEU A 125 -7.85 -18.49 20.85
N ILE A 126 -7.76 -18.40 19.54
CA ILE A 126 -8.17 -17.22 18.77
C ILE A 126 -9.18 -17.66 17.73
N LYS A 127 -10.31 -16.94 17.63
CA LYS A 127 -11.27 -17.13 16.55
C LYS A 127 -10.81 -16.32 15.34
N THR A 128 -10.36 -16.98 14.28
CA THR A 128 -9.86 -16.33 13.05
C THR A 128 -9.79 -17.35 11.91
N ASP A 129 -9.98 -16.88 10.68
CA ASP A 129 -9.74 -17.67 9.45
C ASP A 129 -8.31 -17.47 8.89
N ILE A 130 -7.53 -16.55 9.48
CA ILE A 130 -6.18 -16.21 9.05
C ILE A 130 -5.25 -17.41 9.27
N GLN A 131 -4.54 -17.80 8.20
CA GLN A 131 -3.46 -18.77 8.22
C GLN A 131 -2.13 -18.04 8.27
N TYR A 132 -1.18 -18.46 9.12
CA TYR A 132 0.11 -17.77 9.24
C TYR A 132 1.23 -18.73 9.66
N CYS A 133 2.44 -18.51 9.12
CA CYS A 133 3.66 -19.23 9.45
C CYS A 133 4.85 -18.27 9.44
N GLU A 134 5.84 -18.54 10.29
CA GLU A 134 7.13 -17.85 10.29
C GLU A 134 8.27 -18.80 9.94
N PHE A 135 9.22 -18.29 9.16
CA PHE A 135 10.38 -19.00 8.68
C PHE A 135 11.61 -18.26 9.22
N HIS A 136 12.29 -18.86 10.19
CA HIS A 136 13.55 -18.37 10.74
C HIS A 136 14.70 -18.98 9.94
N ILE A 137 15.42 -18.13 9.21
CA ILE A 137 16.39 -18.54 8.20
C ILE A 137 17.79 -18.24 8.70
N ILE A 138 18.59 -19.28 8.86
CA ILE A 138 19.96 -19.20 9.38
C ILE A 138 20.91 -19.65 8.27
N GLY A 139 21.90 -18.83 7.96
CA GLY A 139 22.93 -19.12 6.97
C GLY A 139 23.59 -17.87 6.41
N LYS A 140 24.82 -18.03 5.93
CA LYS A 140 25.54 -16.93 5.28
C LYS A 140 24.93 -16.63 3.91
N ASP A 141 24.37 -15.42 3.76
CA ASP A 141 23.72 -14.90 2.56
C ASP A 141 22.61 -15.82 2.00
N PRO A 142 21.52 -16.08 2.74
CA PRO A 142 20.60 -17.15 2.38
C PRO A 142 19.80 -16.87 1.10
N ILE A 143 19.68 -17.88 0.23
CA ILE A 143 18.90 -17.84 -1.01
C ILE A 143 17.67 -18.75 -0.86
N PHE A 144 16.48 -18.14 -0.88
CA PHE A 144 15.20 -18.82 -0.68
C PHE A 144 14.05 -18.11 -1.39
N SER A 145 12.91 -18.79 -1.51
CA SER A 145 11.61 -18.18 -1.80
C SER A 145 10.54 -18.76 -0.88
N ILE A 146 9.70 -17.91 -0.30
CA ILE A 146 8.59 -18.29 0.60
C ILE A 146 7.29 -17.79 0.01
N GLY A 147 6.22 -18.57 0.11
CA GLY A 147 4.91 -18.12 -0.32
C GLY A 147 3.86 -19.21 -0.30
N ILE A 148 2.89 -19.09 -1.19
CA ILE A 148 1.75 -19.99 -1.30
C ILE A 148 1.53 -20.47 -2.73
N VAL A 149 0.98 -21.68 -2.86
CA VAL A 149 0.49 -22.23 -4.12
C VAL A 149 -1.02 -22.11 -4.17
N LEU A 150 -1.52 -21.57 -5.27
CA LEU A 150 -2.93 -21.30 -5.50
C LEU A 150 -3.54 -22.39 -6.42
N ASN A 151 -4.70 -22.92 -6.04
CA ASN A 151 -5.45 -23.97 -6.77
C ASN A 151 -4.71 -25.34 -6.96
N THR A 152 -5.45 -26.39 -7.35
CA THR A 152 -5.07 -27.81 -7.27
C THR A 152 -4.39 -28.39 -8.51
N LEU A 153 -4.42 -27.69 -9.64
CA LEU A 153 -3.97 -28.23 -10.93
C LEU A 153 -2.45 -28.15 -11.14
N ASN A 154 -1.75 -27.21 -10.50
CA ASN A 154 -0.30 -27.05 -10.61
C ASN A 154 0.38 -27.22 -9.25
N LYS A 155 1.20 -28.27 -9.11
CA LYS A 155 2.04 -28.51 -7.93
C LYS A 155 3.41 -27.82 -8.02
N ARG A 156 3.59 -26.86 -8.92
CA ARG A 156 4.89 -26.25 -9.22
C ARG A 156 4.98 -24.87 -8.58
N PHE A 157 5.87 -24.70 -7.60
CA PHE A 157 6.26 -23.42 -7.03
C PHE A 157 7.45 -22.86 -7.83
N ASN A 158 7.19 -22.33 -9.02
CA ASN A 158 8.22 -21.75 -9.88
C ASN A 158 7.75 -20.45 -10.55
N ASN A 159 8.68 -19.63 -11.00
CA ASN A 159 8.40 -18.30 -11.59
C ASN A 159 7.65 -18.36 -12.94
N LYS A 160 7.29 -19.55 -13.42
CA LYS A 160 6.63 -19.77 -14.72
C LYS A 160 5.22 -20.37 -14.58
N SER A 161 4.72 -20.45 -13.35
CA SER A 161 3.39 -20.98 -13.06
C SER A 161 2.52 -19.83 -12.59
N ASP A 162 1.47 -19.51 -13.35
CA ASP A 162 0.54 -18.38 -13.18
C ASP A 162 -0.33 -18.46 -11.90
N ARG A 163 0.09 -19.20 -10.86
CA ARG A 163 -0.72 -19.55 -9.68
C ARG A 163 0.10 -19.67 -8.39
N VAL A 164 1.08 -18.80 -8.24
CA VAL A 164 1.95 -18.76 -7.07
C VAL A 164 2.12 -17.32 -6.65
N VAL A 165 2.01 -17.06 -5.35
CA VAL A 165 2.41 -15.79 -4.75
C VAL A 165 3.62 -16.06 -3.89
N LYS A 166 4.75 -15.42 -4.17
CA LYS A 166 6.00 -15.69 -3.44
C LYS A 166 6.92 -14.48 -3.30
N LEU A 167 7.63 -14.45 -2.18
CA LEU A 167 8.71 -13.53 -1.88
C LEU A 167 10.06 -14.24 -2.10
N SER A 168 10.94 -13.66 -2.91
CA SER A 168 12.25 -14.23 -3.31
C SER A 168 13.41 -13.40 -2.77
N SER A 169 14.35 -14.03 -2.07
CA SER A 169 15.55 -13.35 -1.57
C SER A 169 16.61 -13.08 -2.63
N ASN A 170 16.67 -13.92 -3.69
CA ASN A 170 17.62 -13.77 -4.79
C ASN A 170 17.33 -12.53 -5.64
N ASP A 171 16.07 -12.40 -6.02
CA ASP A 171 15.64 -11.39 -7.00
C ASP A 171 15.23 -10.08 -6.31
N ARG A 172 15.17 -10.08 -4.96
CA ARG A 172 14.58 -9.03 -4.11
C ARG A 172 13.21 -8.62 -4.62
N LYS A 173 12.41 -9.62 -4.99
CA LYS A 173 11.12 -9.43 -5.65
C LYS A 173 10.02 -10.22 -4.96
N ILE A 174 8.84 -9.65 -4.98
CA ILE A 174 7.58 -10.35 -4.73
C ILE A 174 6.93 -10.63 -6.07
N PHE A 175 6.70 -11.91 -6.35
CA PHE A 175 6.00 -12.39 -7.53
C PHE A 175 4.52 -12.65 -7.18
N ASN A 176 3.60 -12.11 -7.97
CA ASN A 176 2.17 -12.40 -7.90
C ASN A 176 1.71 -13.20 -9.14
N GLU A 177 0.41 -13.40 -9.30
CA GLU A 177 -0.20 -14.23 -10.36
C GLU A 177 0.08 -13.68 -11.79
N GLU A 178 0.37 -12.39 -11.94
CA GLU A 178 0.39 -11.68 -13.25
C GLU A 178 1.72 -10.97 -13.60
N THR A 179 2.65 -10.75 -12.66
CA THR A 179 3.82 -9.87 -12.87
C THR A 179 5.18 -10.58 -12.91
N LYS A 180 6.17 -9.93 -13.55
CA LYS A 180 7.63 -10.26 -13.47
C LYS A 180 8.28 -9.91 -12.11
N GLY A 181 7.46 -9.76 -11.07
CA GLY A 181 7.82 -9.47 -9.69
C GLY A 181 8.17 -8.00 -9.42
N ASN A 182 7.54 -7.42 -8.38
CA ASN A 182 7.80 -6.06 -7.89
C ASN A 182 9.04 -6.08 -6.98
N ASN A 183 9.98 -5.16 -7.19
CA ASN A 183 11.18 -5.06 -6.35
C ASN A 183 10.80 -4.64 -4.92
N THR A 184 11.22 -5.40 -3.94
CA THR A 184 11.06 -5.05 -2.52
C THR A 184 12.21 -4.20 -1.99
N ASN A 185 13.30 -4.03 -2.77
CA ASN A 185 14.57 -3.37 -2.40
C ASN A 185 15.23 -3.89 -1.09
N THR A 186 14.60 -4.77 -0.33
CA THR A 186 15.09 -5.34 0.91
C THR A 186 16.16 -6.39 0.67
N LEU A 187 17.33 -6.16 1.26
CA LEU A 187 18.37 -7.17 1.49
C LEU A 187 17.94 -8.06 2.66
N PHE A 188 17.91 -9.39 2.45
CA PHE A 188 17.67 -10.37 3.52
C PHE A 188 19.00 -10.68 4.22
N GLU A 189 18.98 -10.66 5.55
CA GLU A 189 20.15 -10.83 6.42
C GLU A 189 20.14 -12.21 7.09
N ASP A 190 21.28 -12.62 7.65
CA ASP A 190 21.36 -13.84 8.45
C ASP A 190 20.46 -13.71 9.69
N SER A 191 19.73 -14.77 10.02
CA SER A 191 18.76 -14.84 11.12
C SER A 191 17.47 -14.00 10.94
N ASP A 192 17.16 -13.55 9.73
CA ASP A 192 15.84 -12.97 9.44
C ASP A 192 14.70 -13.96 9.76
N VAL A 193 13.60 -13.43 10.30
CA VAL A 193 12.34 -14.14 10.45
C VAL A 193 11.34 -13.59 9.47
N ILE A 194 10.95 -14.41 8.49
CA ILE A 194 9.98 -14.05 7.45
C ILE A 194 8.65 -14.70 7.77
N GLY A 195 7.58 -13.91 7.90
CA GLY A 195 6.24 -14.42 8.00
C GLY A 195 5.52 -14.46 6.67
N CYS A 196 4.68 -15.47 6.47
CA CYS A 196 3.77 -15.57 5.34
C CYS A 196 2.37 -15.91 5.87
N GLY A 197 1.41 -15.06 5.53
CA GLY A 197 0.03 -15.20 5.95
C GLY A 197 -0.96 -15.19 4.79
N TYR A 198 -2.10 -15.83 5.01
CA TYR A 198 -3.21 -15.86 4.06
C TYR A 198 -4.54 -15.65 4.79
N ILE A 199 -5.39 -14.79 4.25
CA ILE A 199 -6.70 -14.45 4.77
C ILE A 199 -7.76 -14.97 3.78
N PRO A 200 -8.38 -16.14 4.03
CA PRO A 200 -9.29 -16.79 3.07
C PRO A 200 -10.54 -15.97 2.75
N SER A 201 -11.15 -15.33 3.75
CA SER A 201 -12.33 -14.48 3.56
C SER A 201 -12.09 -13.30 2.64
N GLN A 202 -10.84 -12.83 2.57
CA GLN A 202 -10.42 -11.66 1.79
C GLN A 202 -9.63 -12.02 0.53
N GLN A 203 -9.21 -13.29 0.41
CA GLN A 203 -8.24 -13.75 -0.60
C GLN A 203 -6.96 -12.91 -0.63
N ILE A 204 -6.45 -12.57 0.56
CA ILE A 204 -5.24 -11.76 0.71
C ILE A 204 -4.07 -12.64 1.15
N VAL A 205 -2.90 -12.45 0.55
CA VAL A 205 -1.60 -12.92 1.03
C VAL A 205 -0.85 -11.75 1.64
N PHE A 206 -0.20 -11.94 2.77
CA PHE A 206 0.64 -10.92 3.37
C PHE A 206 1.98 -11.47 3.84
N TYR A 207 2.99 -10.60 3.91
CA TYR A 207 4.33 -10.94 4.34
C TYR A 207 4.77 -10.05 5.49
N THR A 208 5.50 -10.63 6.43
CA THR A 208 6.13 -9.91 7.53
C THR A 208 7.64 -10.19 7.52
N ARG A 209 8.42 -9.26 8.08
CA ARG A 209 9.85 -9.45 8.35
C ARG A 209 10.17 -8.91 9.73
N ASN A 210 10.81 -9.74 10.55
CA ASN A 210 11.26 -9.39 11.90
C ASN A 210 10.15 -8.70 12.71
N GLY A 211 8.94 -9.23 12.62
CA GLY A 211 7.77 -8.75 13.35
C GLY A 211 7.03 -7.56 12.74
N ASN A 212 7.43 -7.07 11.56
CA ASN A 212 6.76 -5.96 10.89
C ASN A 212 6.08 -6.42 9.60
N LEU A 213 4.86 -5.95 9.35
CA LEU A 213 4.15 -6.18 8.09
C LEU A 213 4.86 -5.42 6.95
N ILE A 214 5.26 -6.12 5.89
CA ILE A 214 6.05 -5.56 4.78
C ILE A 214 5.34 -5.59 3.43
N ASN A 215 4.31 -6.44 3.27
CA ASN A 215 3.56 -6.51 2.01
C ASN A 215 2.19 -7.17 2.16
N VAL A 216 1.25 -6.78 1.29
CA VAL A 216 -0.12 -7.29 1.21
C VAL A 216 -0.52 -7.40 -0.27
N ILE A 217 -1.04 -8.55 -0.68
CA ILE A 217 -1.28 -8.92 -2.08
C ILE A 217 -2.67 -9.57 -2.18
N HIS A 218 -3.53 -9.09 -3.07
CA HIS A 218 -4.80 -9.74 -3.36
C HIS A 218 -4.61 -10.91 -4.34
N THR A 219 -5.43 -11.95 -4.22
CA THR A 219 -5.37 -13.16 -5.04
C THR A 219 -6.74 -13.51 -5.57
N GLU A 220 -6.82 -13.99 -6.81
CA GLU A 220 -8.11 -14.40 -7.39
C GLU A 220 -8.50 -15.80 -6.95
N TYR A 221 -7.51 -16.62 -6.61
CA TYR A 221 -7.68 -18.03 -6.28
C TYR A 221 -7.53 -18.30 -4.79
N LYS A 222 -8.08 -19.43 -4.35
CA LYS A 222 -7.89 -19.90 -2.98
C LYS A 222 -6.52 -20.55 -2.81
N MET A 223 -5.91 -20.28 -1.67
CA MET A 223 -4.71 -20.99 -1.24
C MET A 223 -4.97 -22.49 -1.17
N ASN A 224 -4.00 -23.27 -1.65
CA ASN A 224 -3.99 -24.72 -1.51
C ASN A 224 -3.02 -25.16 -0.40
N CYS A 225 -1.79 -24.65 -0.43
CA CYS A 225 -0.75 -24.95 0.55
C CYS A 225 0.30 -23.83 0.62
N PHE A 226 1.03 -23.79 1.73
CA PHE A 226 2.26 -23.01 1.86
C PHE A 226 3.42 -23.72 1.17
N ALA A 227 4.39 -22.94 0.71
CA ALA A 227 5.53 -23.43 -0.05
C ALA A 227 6.80 -22.67 0.28
N ILE A 228 7.92 -23.39 0.27
CA ILE A 228 9.26 -22.83 0.39
C ILE A 228 10.21 -23.49 -0.60
N GLU A 229 11.01 -22.67 -1.27
CA GLU A 229 12.11 -23.08 -2.14
C GLU A 229 13.42 -22.67 -1.47
N LEU A 230 14.34 -23.62 -1.31
CA LEU A 230 15.62 -23.41 -0.63
C LEU A 230 16.78 -23.70 -1.58
N GLU A 231 17.72 -22.77 -1.66
CA GLU A 231 18.90 -22.86 -2.52
C GLU A 231 20.22 -22.73 -1.72
N ARG A 232 20.37 -21.68 -0.90
CA ARG A 232 21.53 -21.50 -0.01
C ARG A 232 21.06 -21.20 1.41
N TYR A 233 21.38 -22.07 2.36
CA TYR A 233 20.97 -21.97 3.76
C TYR A 233 21.79 -22.93 4.63
N ASN A 234 21.85 -22.69 5.95
CA ASN A 234 22.35 -23.66 6.92
C ASN A 234 21.19 -24.38 7.59
N THR A 235 20.25 -23.62 8.14
CA THR A 235 19.07 -24.15 8.82
C THR A 235 17.88 -23.24 8.57
N VAL A 236 16.71 -23.83 8.37
CA VAL A 236 15.43 -23.11 8.36
C VAL A 236 14.51 -23.77 9.37
N ASN A 237 14.06 -22.98 10.35
CA ASN A 237 13.08 -23.38 11.34
C ASN A 237 11.73 -22.74 11.02
N ILE A 238 10.69 -23.54 10.98
CA ILE A 238 9.33 -23.09 10.67
C ILE A 238 8.51 -23.12 11.96
N ASN A 239 8.05 -21.95 12.37
CA ASN A 239 7.08 -21.79 13.45
C ASN A 239 5.68 -21.67 12.86
N THR A 240 4.78 -22.53 13.31
CA THR A 240 3.36 -22.55 12.89
C THR A 240 2.42 -22.32 14.08
N GLY A 241 2.90 -21.60 15.10
CA GLY A 241 2.18 -21.32 16.35
C GLY A 241 2.55 -22.22 17.51
N ASN A 242 3.60 -23.04 17.39
CA ASN A 242 4.13 -23.87 18.48
C ASN A 242 5.11 -23.13 19.39
N GLN A 243 5.61 -21.99 18.93
CA GLN A 243 6.39 -21.02 19.69
C GLN A 243 5.78 -19.62 19.47
N PRO A 244 6.08 -18.65 20.34
CA PRO A 244 5.66 -17.26 20.10
C PRO A 244 6.14 -16.78 18.73
N PHE A 245 5.23 -16.15 17.98
CA PHE A 245 5.59 -15.47 16.74
C PHE A 245 6.36 -14.20 17.04
N VAL A 246 7.21 -13.77 16.10
CA VAL A 246 7.88 -12.47 16.15
C VAL A 246 6.92 -11.35 15.76
N PHE A 247 6.02 -11.61 14.81
CA PHE A 247 4.90 -10.72 14.48
C PHE A 247 3.82 -10.77 15.56
N ASP A 248 3.24 -9.62 15.92
CA ASP A 248 2.10 -9.56 16.84
C ASP A 248 0.82 -10.05 16.14
N TYR A 249 0.77 -11.37 15.96
CA TYR A 249 -0.33 -12.07 15.31
C TYR A 249 -1.65 -11.91 16.06
N ILE A 250 -1.61 -11.76 17.38
CA ILE A 250 -2.81 -11.68 18.21
C ILE A 250 -3.45 -10.31 18.05
N GLU A 251 -2.66 -9.24 18.17
CA GLU A 251 -3.14 -7.88 17.92
C GLU A 251 -3.68 -7.76 16.49
N PHE A 252 -2.97 -8.32 15.51
CA PHE A 252 -3.42 -8.35 14.12
C PHE A 252 -4.76 -9.09 13.94
N CYS A 253 -4.93 -10.26 14.54
CA CYS A 253 -6.21 -10.99 14.50
C CYS A 253 -7.33 -10.22 15.21
N ASN A 254 -7.04 -9.54 16.32
CA ASN A 254 -8.02 -8.77 17.05
C ASN A 254 -8.46 -7.55 16.24
N ASP A 255 -7.52 -6.74 15.73
CA ASP A 255 -7.79 -5.59 14.86
C ASP A 255 -8.59 -6.02 13.61
N PHE A 256 -8.22 -7.15 13.01
CA PHE A 256 -8.99 -7.75 11.92
C PHE A 256 -10.42 -8.07 12.37
N ASN A 257 -10.61 -8.85 13.43
CA ASN A 257 -11.94 -9.28 13.86
C ASN A 257 -12.85 -8.15 14.36
N THR A 258 -12.32 -7.11 15.00
CA THR A 258 -13.14 -6.01 15.57
C THR A 258 -13.58 -5.01 14.51
N ASN A 259 -12.80 -4.84 13.46
CA ASN A 259 -13.00 -3.77 12.49
C ASN A 259 -13.44 -4.26 11.10
N THR A 260 -13.77 -5.55 10.93
CA THR A 260 -14.19 -6.12 9.64
C THR A 260 -15.68 -6.47 9.58
N THR A 261 -16.45 -5.57 9.02
CA THR A 261 -17.65 -5.86 8.24
C THR A 261 -17.38 -5.42 6.80
N PHE A 262 -16.68 -6.29 6.06
CA PHE A 262 -16.53 -6.30 4.60
C PHE A 262 -15.55 -5.31 3.94
N LEU A 263 -14.36 -5.83 3.61
CA LEU A 263 -13.77 -5.61 2.28
C LEU A 263 -14.64 -6.40 1.28
N LYS A 264 -15.85 -5.92 1.01
CA LYS A 264 -16.78 -6.59 0.11
C LYS A 264 -16.18 -6.51 -1.29
N LYS A 265 -16.23 -7.62 -2.02
CA LYS A 265 -15.98 -7.63 -3.46
C LYS A 265 -17.05 -6.88 -4.23
N THR A 266 -18.15 -6.43 -3.62
CA THR A 266 -19.21 -5.70 -4.32
C THR A 266 -20.01 -4.83 -3.36
N PHE A 267 -20.19 -3.55 -3.68
CA PHE A 267 -21.03 -2.61 -2.93
C PHE A 267 -21.99 -1.91 -3.88
N THR A 268 -23.25 -1.79 -3.49
CA THR A 268 -24.24 -1.00 -4.23
C THR A 268 -24.21 0.43 -3.70
N VAL A 269 -23.91 1.38 -4.57
CA VAL A 269 -24.01 2.81 -4.29
C VAL A 269 -25.33 3.31 -4.81
N ASN A 270 -26.15 3.81 -3.89
CA ASN A 270 -27.42 4.45 -4.22
C ASN A 270 -27.22 5.97 -4.21
N CYS A 271 -27.49 6.60 -5.34
CA CYS A 271 -27.70 8.04 -5.45
C CYS A 271 -29.15 8.29 -5.88
N GLU A 272 -29.70 9.47 -5.58
CA GLU A 272 -31.04 9.86 -6.03
C GLU A 272 -31.16 9.91 -7.57
N LEU A 273 -30.03 10.02 -8.28
CA LEU A 273 -29.95 10.11 -9.74
C LEU A 273 -29.62 8.77 -10.43
N PHE A 274 -28.87 7.88 -9.79
CA PHE A 274 -28.37 6.62 -10.37
C PHE A 274 -28.20 5.53 -9.30
N ILE A 275 -28.28 4.25 -9.71
CA ILE A 275 -27.87 3.10 -8.89
C ILE A 275 -26.67 2.42 -9.55
N PHE A 276 -25.55 2.36 -8.83
CA PHE A 276 -24.34 1.66 -9.25
C PHE A 276 -24.14 0.39 -8.43
N GLU A 277 -23.73 -0.69 -9.09
CA GLU A 277 -23.10 -1.82 -8.42
C GLU A 277 -21.59 -1.77 -8.68
N ILE A 278 -20.79 -1.57 -7.64
CA ILE A 278 -19.33 -1.53 -7.73
C ILE A 278 -18.79 -2.85 -7.23
N LYS A 279 -18.32 -3.70 -8.13
CA LYS A 279 -17.49 -4.86 -7.81
C LYS A 279 -16.05 -4.37 -7.56
N MET A 280 -15.39 -4.87 -6.53
CA MET A 280 -14.02 -4.54 -6.18
C MET A 280 -13.17 -5.81 -6.20
N SER A 281 -12.03 -5.72 -6.88
CA SER A 281 -10.98 -6.73 -6.98
C SER A 281 -9.66 -6.18 -6.44
N GLY A 282 -9.66 -5.70 -5.19
CA GLY A 282 -8.45 -5.27 -4.47
C GLY A 282 -8.76 -4.39 -3.27
N ILE A 283 -7.71 -3.78 -2.68
CA ILE A 283 -7.82 -3.08 -1.39
C ILE A 283 -7.58 -1.58 -1.59
N THR A 284 -8.57 -0.75 -1.26
CA THR A 284 -8.53 0.72 -1.35
C THR A 284 -9.00 1.36 -0.05
N THR A 285 -8.70 2.64 0.16
CA THR A 285 -9.26 3.40 1.28
C THR A 285 -10.67 3.88 0.96
N LEU A 286 -11.53 4.01 1.99
CA LEU A 286 -12.89 4.53 1.82
C LEU A 286 -12.90 5.94 1.22
N GLU A 287 -11.91 6.77 1.57
CA GLU A 287 -11.78 8.13 1.05
C GLU A 287 -11.37 8.15 -0.43
N GLN A 288 -10.43 7.28 -0.85
CA GLN A 288 -10.08 7.11 -2.26
C GLN A 288 -11.28 6.60 -3.07
N LEU A 289 -12.05 5.65 -2.53
CA LEU A 289 -13.27 5.14 -3.16
C LEU A 289 -14.33 6.25 -3.32
N LYS A 290 -14.56 7.04 -2.26
CA LYS A 290 -15.49 8.18 -2.27
C LYS A 290 -15.10 9.23 -3.31
N ASN A 291 -13.81 9.62 -3.34
CA ASN A 291 -13.32 10.63 -4.26
C ASN A 291 -13.39 10.17 -5.73
N LYS A 292 -13.09 8.90 -6.00
CA LYS A 292 -13.20 8.35 -7.35
C LYS A 292 -14.63 8.22 -7.82
N LEU A 293 -15.54 7.74 -6.98
CA LEU A 293 -16.97 7.69 -7.33
C LEU A 293 -17.54 9.06 -7.68
N LEU A 294 -17.11 10.10 -6.97
CA LEU A 294 -17.50 11.47 -7.25
C LEU A 294 -17.02 11.92 -8.66
N GLU A 295 -15.77 11.65 -9.01
CA GLU A 295 -15.18 11.95 -10.33
C GLU A 295 -15.97 11.27 -11.46
N ILE A 296 -16.33 10.00 -11.29
CA ILE A 296 -17.09 9.21 -12.26
C ILE A 296 -18.47 9.79 -12.51
N VAL A 297 -19.21 10.09 -11.45
CA VAL A 297 -20.57 10.64 -11.55
C VAL A 297 -20.53 12.01 -12.24
N ILE A 298 -19.57 12.87 -11.88
CA ILE A 298 -19.36 14.18 -12.51
C ILE A 298 -19.04 14.03 -14.00
N ASN A 299 -18.10 13.16 -14.37
CA ASN A 299 -17.73 12.93 -15.76
C ASN A 299 -18.91 12.41 -16.59
N ARG A 300 -19.75 11.54 -16.04
CA ARG A 300 -20.94 10.99 -16.71
C ARG A 300 -22.02 12.05 -16.94
N ILE A 301 -22.31 12.88 -15.93
CA ILE A 301 -23.24 14.01 -16.03
C ILE A 301 -22.78 14.96 -17.15
N ASN A 302 -21.48 15.23 -17.23
CA ASN A 302 -20.91 16.17 -18.18
C ASN A 302 -20.85 15.65 -19.64
N THR A 303 -20.86 14.33 -19.86
CA THR A 303 -20.56 13.76 -21.20
C THR A 303 -21.72 13.07 -21.91
N SER A 304 -22.85 12.78 -21.25
CA SER A 304 -24.08 12.16 -21.83
C SER A 304 -23.90 10.91 -22.72
N LYS A 305 -22.68 10.34 -22.81
CA LYS A 305 -22.33 9.19 -23.65
C LYS A 305 -21.53 8.17 -22.86
N GLN A 306 -21.59 6.91 -23.28
CA GLN A 306 -20.84 5.79 -22.68
C GLN A 306 -19.36 6.13 -22.60
N VAL A 307 -18.87 6.35 -21.39
CA VAL A 307 -17.43 6.52 -21.12
C VAL A 307 -16.96 5.23 -20.47
N ASN A 308 -16.12 4.49 -21.19
CA ASN A 308 -15.32 3.43 -20.56
C ASN A 308 -14.15 4.12 -19.87
N ILE A 309 -14.24 4.25 -18.55
CA ILE A 309 -13.10 4.62 -17.71
C ILE A 309 -12.37 3.30 -17.46
N LYS A 310 -11.18 3.15 -18.04
CA LYS A 310 -10.39 1.92 -17.95
C LYS A 310 -9.46 2.04 -16.78
N THR A 311 -9.57 1.13 -15.84
CA THR A 311 -8.66 1.02 -14.71
C THR A 311 -8.79 -0.42 -14.05
N ASP A 312 -7.81 -0.98 -13.35
CA ASP A 312 -7.55 -2.44 -13.08
C ASP A 312 -7.94 -3.13 -11.72
N ILE A 313 -8.86 -2.63 -10.89
CA ILE A 313 -9.17 -3.14 -9.49
C ILE A 313 -10.68 -3.05 -9.12
N PHE A 314 -11.57 -2.54 -9.97
CA PHE A 314 -13.03 -2.52 -9.70
C PHE A 314 -13.78 -2.83 -11.00
N GLU A 315 -15.03 -3.25 -10.93
CA GLU A 315 -15.94 -3.29 -12.08
C GLU A 315 -17.25 -2.64 -11.65
N CYS A 316 -17.67 -1.56 -12.29
CA CYS A 316 -18.90 -0.85 -11.98
C CYS A 316 -19.97 -1.18 -13.03
N GLU A 317 -21.14 -1.63 -12.59
CA GLU A 317 -22.29 -1.94 -13.43
C GLU A 317 -23.43 -0.93 -13.15
N GLU A 318 -23.87 -0.23 -14.19
CA GLU A 318 -24.97 0.74 -14.13
C GLU A 318 -26.31 0.02 -14.26
N MET A 319 -27.15 0.05 -13.23
CA MET A 319 -28.37 -0.77 -13.19
C MET A 319 -29.60 -0.07 -13.75
N PHE A 320 -29.78 1.24 -13.55
CA PHE A 320 -30.97 1.97 -14.01
C PHE A 320 -30.69 3.46 -14.22
N TRP A 321 -31.25 4.02 -15.30
CA TRP A 321 -31.39 5.45 -15.56
C TRP A 321 -32.87 5.82 -15.57
N ASN A 322 -33.25 6.87 -14.84
CA ASN A 322 -34.50 7.56 -15.12
C ASN A 322 -34.20 8.62 -16.19
N GLU A 323 -34.44 8.29 -17.45
CA GLU A 323 -34.41 9.29 -18.52
C GLU A 323 -35.57 10.27 -18.32
N GLY A 324 -35.25 11.41 -17.71
CA GLY A 324 -36.17 12.54 -17.58
C GLY A 324 -35.97 13.27 -16.26
N LEU A 325 -35.51 14.52 -16.38
CA LEU A 325 -35.29 15.52 -15.32
C LEU A 325 -33.87 15.53 -14.74
N ILE A 326 -32.96 16.19 -15.47
CA ILE A 326 -31.96 17.04 -14.81
C ILE A 326 -32.09 18.39 -15.50
N ASP A 327 -32.64 19.37 -14.78
CA ASP A 327 -32.69 20.76 -15.23
C ASP A 327 -31.26 21.33 -15.23
N GLU A 328 -30.90 22.23 -16.15
CA GLU A 328 -29.53 22.80 -16.23
C GLU A 328 -29.11 23.48 -14.90
N ASP A 329 -30.08 23.96 -14.12
CA ASP A 329 -29.86 24.53 -12.79
C ASP A 329 -29.57 23.49 -11.70
N GLU A 330 -30.00 22.22 -11.86
CA GLU A 330 -29.69 21.14 -10.91
C GLU A 330 -28.27 20.59 -11.08
N ILE A 331 -27.65 20.72 -12.27
CA ILE A 331 -26.23 20.37 -12.49
C ILE A 331 -25.31 21.19 -11.60
N ASN A 332 -25.70 22.42 -11.25
CA ASN A 332 -24.97 23.26 -10.30
C ASN A 332 -25.22 22.92 -8.82
N HIS A 333 -26.16 22.02 -8.51
CA HIS A 333 -26.43 21.49 -7.16
C HIS A 333 -25.96 20.04 -6.94
N ILE A 334 -25.38 19.43 -7.96
CA ILE A 334 -24.75 18.10 -7.94
C ILE A 334 -23.51 18.04 -7.01
N TYR A 335 -23.01 19.19 -6.56
CA TYR A 335 -21.85 19.30 -5.65
C TYR A 335 -22.00 18.63 -4.28
N ASP A 336 -23.20 18.16 -3.90
CA ASP A 336 -23.41 17.43 -2.66
C ASP A 336 -23.53 15.90 -2.84
N ILE A 337 -23.13 15.36 -4.01
CA ILE A 337 -23.08 13.91 -4.23
C ILE A 337 -22.28 13.20 -3.12
N LYS A 338 -21.18 13.81 -2.64
CA LYS A 338 -20.34 13.24 -1.57
C LYS A 338 -21.13 12.93 -0.29
N ASN A 339 -22.15 13.73 0.04
CA ASN A 339 -23.02 13.51 1.21
C ASN A 339 -24.29 12.70 0.88
N ARG A 340 -24.59 12.50 -0.41
CA ARG A 340 -25.73 11.68 -0.88
C ARG A 340 -25.34 10.24 -1.22
N ILE A 341 -24.05 9.95 -1.38
CA ILE A 341 -23.50 8.59 -1.46
C ILE A 341 -23.55 7.98 -0.07
N THR A 342 -24.50 7.07 0.15
CA THR A 342 -24.57 6.27 1.38
C THR A 342 -24.03 4.87 1.13
N PHE A 343 -22.90 4.55 1.77
CA PHE A 343 -22.41 3.18 1.86
C PHE A 343 -23.29 2.44 2.87
N LYS A 344 -23.93 1.35 2.46
CA LYS A 344 -24.77 0.57 3.37
C LYS A 344 -23.96 -0.09 4.51
N GLU A 345 -22.65 -0.28 4.32
CA GLU A 345 -21.72 -0.95 5.25
C GLU A 345 -20.30 -0.35 5.07
N GLU A 346 -19.66 0.15 6.13
CA GLU A 346 -18.28 0.70 6.13
C GLU A 346 -17.42 -0.02 7.19
N CYS A 347 -16.21 -0.51 6.85
CA CYS A 347 -15.26 -1.14 7.80
C CYS A 347 -13.80 -1.18 7.29
N GLU A 348 -12.81 -0.91 8.16
CA GLU A 348 -11.38 -0.86 7.81
C GLU A 348 -10.49 -1.53 8.88
N CYS A 349 -9.56 -2.42 8.48
CA CYS A 349 -8.51 -2.92 9.38
C CYS A 349 -7.32 -1.95 9.39
N SER A 350 -7.06 -1.32 10.54
CA SER A 350 -6.09 -0.23 10.67
C SER A 350 -4.65 -0.64 10.34
N THR A 351 -4.27 -1.87 10.70
CA THR A 351 -2.91 -2.40 10.46
C THR A 351 -2.66 -2.64 8.97
N ILE A 352 -3.59 -3.30 8.28
CA ILE A 352 -3.50 -3.54 6.83
C ILE A 352 -3.53 -2.20 6.08
N PHE A 353 -4.39 -1.26 6.51
CA PHE A 353 -4.53 0.06 5.92
C PHE A 353 -3.24 0.88 5.97
N SER A 354 -2.52 0.84 7.10
CA SER A 354 -1.28 1.61 7.29
C SER A 354 -0.20 1.26 6.27
N VAL A 355 -0.06 -0.03 5.92
CA VAL A 355 0.91 -0.52 4.94
C VAL A 355 0.47 -0.22 3.51
N LEU A 356 -0.84 -0.30 3.23
CA LEU A 356 -1.38 0.01 1.90
C LEU A 356 -1.23 1.49 1.52
N LYS A 357 -1.29 2.40 2.50
CA LYS A 357 -1.07 3.84 2.29
C LYS A 357 0.26 4.19 1.62
N THR A 358 1.21 3.25 1.64
CA THR A 358 2.55 3.40 1.06
C THR A 358 2.75 2.71 -0.29
N ASN A 359 1.77 1.94 -0.79
CA ASN A 359 1.99 0.95 -1.87
C ASN A 359 0.89 0.81 -2.95
N SER A 360 -0.07 1.73 -3.09
CA SER A 360 -1.17 1.52 -4.05
C SER A 360 -1.30 2.60 -5.15
N GLN A 361 -1.06 2.18 -6.40
CA GLN A 361 -1.80 2.68 -7.56
C GLN A 361 -3.16 1.95 -7.59
N ILE A 362 -4.24 2.67 -7.88
CA ILE A 362 -5.63 2.19 -7.80
C ILE A 362 -6.28 2.35 -9.15
N GLU A 363 -7.08 1.36 -9.54
CA GLU A 363 -7.49 1.25 -10.92
C GLU A 363 -8.95 0.59 -10.96
N MET A 364 -9.99 0.94 -11.77
CA MET A 364 -11.45 0.56 -11.97
C MET A 364 -12.03 0.40 -13.44
N ASN A 365 -12.92 -0.56 -13.77
CA ASN A 365 -13.59 -0.71 -15.08
C ASN A 365 -15.10 -0.38 -15.03
N PHE A 366 -15.69 0.10 -16.13
CA PHE A 366 -17.13 0.45 -16.24
C PHE A 366 -17.87 -0.39 -17.27
N ILE A 367 -19.07 -0.87 -16.93
CA ILE A 367 -19.98 -1.57 -17.84
C ILE A 367 -21.34 -0.86 -17.81
N THR A 368 -21.76 -0.36 -18.97
CA THR A 368 -23.06 0.29 -19.16
C THR A 368 -23.93 -0.54 -20.11
N HIS A 369 -25.16 -0.88 -19.72
CA HIS A 369 -26.12 -1.56 -20.60
C HIS A 369 -27.08 -0.55 -21.24
N GLN A 370 -27.04 -0.41 -22.56
CA GLN A 370 -28.08 0.32 -23.30
C GLN A 370 -29.23 -0.61 -23.68
N GLN A 371 -30.45 -0.10 -23.66
CA GLN A 371 -31.57 -0.79 -24.30
C GLN A 371 -31.47 -0.65 -25.84
N GLN A 372 -31.48 -1.81 -26.49
CA GLN A 372 -31.70 -2.15 -27.91
C GLN A 372 -30.51 -2.39 -28.86
N GLU A 373 -30.39 -3.69 -29.17
CA GLU A 373 -30.03 -4.38 -30.43
C GLU A 373 -28.69 -4.09 -31.14
N ASP A 374 -27.82 -5.13 -31.01
CA ASP A 374 -26.81 -5.64 -31.94
C ASP A 374 -25.36 -5.10 -31.97
N GLN A 375 -24.47 -6.07 -31.66
CA GLN A 375 -23.04 -6.23 -31.96
C GLN A 375 -22.00 -5.32 -31.29
N ILE A 376 -21.38 -5.86 -30.24
CA ILE A 376 -20.13 -5.38 -29.63
C ILE A 376 -18.96 -5.68 -30.58
N VAL A 377 -18.27 -4.63 -31.04
CA VAL A 377 -16.93 -4.72 -31.64
C VAL A 377 -15.95 -4.08 -30.67
N SER A 378 -15.07 -4.87 -30.05
CA SER A 378 -13.92 -4.37 -29.27
C SER A 378 -12.72 -4.14 -30.18
N LYS A 379 -11.99 -3.03 -29.96
CA LYS A 379 -10.74 -2.72 -30.65
C LYS A 379 -9.72 -2.22 -29.62
N GLU A 380 -8.62 -2.94 -29.46
CA GLU A 380 -7.48 -2.55 -28.60
C GLU A 380 -6.64 -1.45 -29.28
N VAL A 381 -6.17 -0.51 -28.47
CA VAL A 381 -5.18 0.50 -28.87
C VAL A 381 -4.15 0.61 -27.74
N ASN A 382 -2.86 0.52 -28.07
CA ASN A 382 -1.72 0.70 -27.16
C ASN A 382 -1.20 2.13 -27.25
N TRP A 383 -0.97 2.81 -26.12
CA TRP A 383 -0.32 4.13 -26.09
C TRP A 383 0.56 4.31 -24.86
N SER A 384 1.77 4.83 -25.10
CA SER A 384 2.89 5.04 -24.20
C SER A 384 3.23 6.54 -24.15
N ASP A 385 2.40 7.36 -23.49
CA ASP A 385 2.50 8.84 -23.62
C ASP A 385 2.11 9.67 -22.37
N PHE A 386 2.13 9.12 -21.15
CA PHE A 386 2.02 9.94 -19.93
C PHE A 386 3.32 9.86 -19.12
N GLY A 387 3.99 11.00 -18.94
CA GLY A 387 5.22 11.14 -18.16
C GLY A 387 4.97 11.00 -16.66
N GLU A 388 5.93 10.39 -15.97
CA GLU A 388 5.84 10.02 -14.55
C GLU A 388 6.15 11.19 -13.60
N GLU A 389 5.46 11.17 -12.45
CA GLU A 389 5.52 11.99 -11.22
C GLU A 389 6.91 12.54 -10.90
N GLU A 390 7.12 13.80 -10.42
CA GLU A 390 8.38 14.15 -9.71
C GLU A 390 8.56 15.51 -8.95
N LYS A 391 9.68 15.60 -8.21
CA LYS A 391 10.04 16.36 -6.96
C LYS A 391 10.57 17.79 -7.13
N PRO A 392 9.74 18.81 -6.85
CA PRO A 392 10.20 20.10 -6.32
C PRO A 392 10.53 20.10 -4.83
N VAL A 393 11.67 20.71 -4.45
CA VAL A 393 11.96 21.08 -3.05
C VAL A 393 12.23 22.56 -2.91
N ILE A 394 11.74 23.15 -1.83
CA ILE A 394 11.83 24.57 -1.50
C ILE A 394 12.71 24.73 -0.24
N LEU A 395 13.90 25.28 -0.43
CA LEU A 395 14.87 25.60 0.63
C LEU A 395 14.88 27.11 0.91
N MET A 396 14.84 27.47 2.19
CA MET A 396 14.97 28.87 2.64
C MET A 396 16.38 29.14 3.13
N TYR A 397 16.94 30.30 2.80
CA TYR A 397 18.24 30.77 3.27
C TYR A 397 18.08 32.18 3.86
N ASP A 398 18.58 32.40 5.06
CA ASP A 398 18.64 33.70 5.73
C ASP A 398 20.04 33.84 6.33
N ASP A 399 20.80 34.85 5.92
CA ASP A 399 22.17 35.08 6.38
C ASP A 399 22.24 35.73 7.77
N THR A 400 21.09 35.98 8.38
CA THR A 400 20.98 36.45 9.76
C THR A 400 20.62 35.30 10.70
N ILE A 401 21.19 35.31 11.91
CA ILE A 401 20.86 34.31 12.92
C ILE A 401 19.44 34.55 13.42
N LYS A 402 18.59 33.51 13.32
CA LYS A 402 17.19 33.53 13.74
C LYS A 402 16.90 32.33 14.62
N GLU A 403 16.49 32.56 15.86
CA GLU A 403 16.04 31.47 16.73
C GLU A 403 14.65 30.97 16.32
N LYS A 404 13.77 31.88 15.90
CA LYS A 404 12.41 31.57 15.43
C LYS A 404 11.82 32.77 14.68
N GLU A 405 11.43 32.60 13.43
CA GLU A 405 10.74 33.62 12.63
C GLU A 405 9.59 33.00 11.84
N GLU A 406 8.44 33.69 11.78
CA GLU A 406 7.26 33.19 11.06
C GLU A 406 7.45 33.26 9.54
N PHE A 407 6.89 32.27 8.84
CA PHE A 407 6.77 32.31 7.39
C PHE A 407 5.43 31.71 6.94
N CYS A 408 5.03 32.11 5.73
CA CYS A 408 3.89 31.60 5.00
C CYS A 408 4.33 31.39 3.55
N CYS A 409 4.36 30.13 3.10
CA CYS A 409 4.66 29.74 1.73
C CYS A 409 3.35 29.42 1.01
N HIS A 410 3.06 30.15 -0.06
CA HIS A 410 1.86 30.03 -0.88
C HIS A 410 2.26 29.59 -2.29
N LEU A 411 1.74 28.46 -2.74
CA LEU A 411 1.95 27.87 -4.06
C LEU A 411 0.63 27.87 -4.82
N GLU A 412 0.58 28.49 -6.00
CA GLU A 412 -0.57 28.42 -6.90
C GLU A 412 -0.20 27.67 -8.18
N LEU A 413 -1.01 26.70 -8.58
CA LEU A 413 -0.85 25.90 -9.79
C LEU A 413 -1.99 26.18 -10.76
N ASN A 414 -1.68 26.23 -12.06
CA ASN A 414 -2.68 26.25 -13.13
C ASN A 414 -3.08 24.82 -13.56
N ASP A 415 -3.81 24.69 -14.66
CA ASP A 415 -4.28 23.40 -15.17
C ASP A 415 -3.24 22.60 -15.99
N ALA A 416 -2.00 23.09 -16.09
CA ALA A 416 -0.88 22.36 -16.72
C ALA A 416 -0.18 21.39 -15.76
N ILE A 417 -0.39 21.55 -14.46
CA ILE A 417 0.26 20.76 -13.40
C ILE A 417 -0.70 20.50 -12.24
N ASP A 418 -0.72 19.27 -11.74
CA ASP A 418 -1.39 18.92 -10.49
C ASP A 418 -0.40 18.81 -9.33
N ILE A 419 -0.91 18.92 -8.10
CA ILE A 419 -0.11 18.59 -6.92
C ILE A 419 -0.14 17.08 -6.68
N GLY A 420 1.04 16.47 -6.53
CA GLY A 420 1.22 15.09 -6.10
C GLY A 420 1.45 15.02 -4.58
N ALA A 421 2.45 14.24 -4.14
CA ALA A 421 2.81 14.20 -2.73
C ALA A 421 3.33 15.56 -2.25
N THR A 422 3.11 15.84 -0.96
CA THR A 422 3.67 17.01 -0.29
C THR A 422 4.24 16.60 1.05
N TYR A 423 5.27 17.30 1.52
CA TYR A 423 5.81 17.09 2.85
C TYR A 423 6.51 18.35 3.38
N PRO A 424 6.12 18.85 4.57
CA PRO A 424 4.91 18.51 5.32
C PRO A 424 3.63 18.81 4.52
N ASN A 425 2.46 18.38 4.99
CA ASN A 425 1.21 18.64 4.27
C ASN A 425 0.81 20.13 4.38
N PRO A 426 0.57 20.84 3.26
CA PRO A 426 0.06 22.20 3.27
C PRO A 426 -1.43 22.23 3.62
N ARG A 427 -1.91 23.42 3.99
CA ARG A 427 -3.33 23.75 3.97
C ARG A 427 -3.76 24.03 2.53
N ILE A 428 -4.87 23.44 2.11
CA ILE A 428 -5.52 23.77 0.82
C ILE A 428 -6.27 25.09 0.98
N ILE A 429 -5.99 26.07 0.11
CA ILE A 429 -6.67 27.38 0.08
C ILE A 429 -7.81 27.37 -0.93
N THR A 430 -7.52 26.91 -2.16
CA THR A 430 -8.48 26.78 -3.26
C THR A 430 -8.08 25.57 -4.09
N GLU A 431 -9.04 24.80 -4.56
CA GLU A 431 -8.81 23.68 -5.47
C GLU A 431 -10.00 23.59 -6.42
N ASP A 432 -9.93 24.38 -7.50
CA ASP A 432 -10.90 24.33 -8.61
C ASP A 432 -10.21 23.92 -9.92
N ASN A 433 -11.00 23.71 -10.97
CA ASN A 433 -10.50 23.18 -12.26
C ASN A 433 -9.53 24.13 -13.00
N THR A 434 -9.41 25.39 -12.56
CA THR A 434 -8.60 26.42 -13.23
C THR A 434 -7.46 26.92 -12.36
N LYS A 435 -7.56 26.78 -11.04
CA LYS A 435 -6.58 27.28 -10.08
C LYS A 435 -6.56 26.43 -8.81
N LYS A 436 -5.37 25.97 -8.45
CA LYS A 436 -5.11 25.23 -7.20
C LYS A 436 -4.13 26.04 -6.35
N ALA A 437 -4.38 26.17 -5.06
CA ALA A 437 -3.58 27.01 -4.17
C ALA A 437 -3.37 26.33 -2.82
N TYR A 438 -2.11 26.25 -2.40
CA TYR A 438 -1.65 25.53 -1.21
C TYR A 438 -0.80 26.44 -0.32
N GLU A 439 -0.90 26.28 0.99
CA GLU A 439 -0.24 27.14 1.97
C GLU A 439 0.45 26.34 3.07
N TRP A 440 1.76 26.54 3.23
CA TRP A 440 2.49 26.13 4.44
C TRP A 440 2.68 27.32 5.37
N LYS A 441 2.28 27.18 6.63
CA LYS A 441 2.53 28.15 7.68
C LYS A 441 3.31 27.52 8.80
N GLY A 442 4.33 28.22 9.27
CA GLY A 442 5.16 27.77 10.37
C GLY A 442 6.18 28.83 10.77
N THR A 443 7.22 28.37 11.44
CA THR A 443 8.39 29.18 11.75
C THR A 443 9.64 28.57 11.16
N TYR A 444 10.72 29.32 11.03
CA TYR A 444 12.03 28.76 10.71
C TYR A 444 13.09 29.32 11.67
N CYS A 445 14.18 28.59 11.82
CA CYS A 445 15.41 29.07 12.44
C CYS A 445 16.55 29.07 11.43
N SER A 446 17.49 30.00 11.61
CA SER A 446 18.67 30.14 10.78
C SER A 446 19.91 30.31 11.64
N ASP A 447 21.00 29.65 11.24
CA ASP A 447 22.34 29.82 11.79
C ASP A 447 23.16 30.88 11.03
N GLY A 448 22.59 31.49 9.98
CA GLY A 448 23.23 32.49 9.12
C GLY A 448 24.15 31.90 8.03
N VAL A 449 24.26 30.57 7.93
CA VAL A 449 25.23 29.89 7.04
C VAL A 449 24.57 28.79 6.21
N SER A 450 23.75 27.96 6.84
CA SER A 450 23.08 26.79 6.26
C SER A 450 21.68 27.16 5.75
N ASN A 451 21.01 26.22 5.08
CA ASN A 451 19.58 26.36 4.85
C ASN A 451 18.84 26.41 6.20
N CYS A 452 17.76 27.17 6.24
CA CYS A 452 16.93 27.31 7.42
C CYS A 452 16.29 25.96 7.78
N VAL A 453 16.12 25.71 9.07
CA VAL A 453 15.31 24.59 9.55
C VAL A 453 13.90 25.08 9.80
N ILE A 454 12.94 24.46 9.12
CA ILE A 454 11.53 24.78 9.14
C ILE A 454 10.87 24.03 10.30
N GLU A 455 10.04 24.72 11.08
CA GLU A 455 9.20 24.14 12.12
C GLU A 455 7.72 24.32 11.75
N ILE A 456 7.01 23.22 11.52
CA ILE A 456 5.56 23.18 11.29
C ILE A 456 4.97 22.10 12.22
N ASN A 457 3.93 22.44 12.98
CA ASN A 457 3.28 21.52 13.93
C ASN A 457 4.27 20.81 14.88
N ASN A 458 5.23 21.56 15.44
CA ASN A 458 6.30 21.08 16.33
C ASN A 458 7.22 19.98 15.73
N LYS A 459 7.31 19.91 14.40
CA LYS A 459 8.26 19.04 13.69
C LYS A 459 9.23 19.89 12.87
N HIS A 460 10.47 19.44 12.79
CA HIS A 460 11.54 20.12 12.07
C HIS A 460 11.78 19.50 10.68
N PHE A 461 11.98 20.36 9.67
CA PHE A 461 12.18 19.97 8.27
C PHE A 461 13.30 20.81 7.65
N ASP A 462 14.13 20.20 6.81
CA ASP A 462 15.20 20.92 6.08
C ASP A 462 14.66 21.74 4.90
N TYR A 463 13.50 21.36 4.36
CA TYR A 463 12.86 21.97 3.19
C TYR A 463 11.37 21.65 3.15
N LEU A 464 10.60 22.41 2.36
CA LEU A 464 9.25 22.00 1.94
C LEU A 464 9.36 21.19 0.65
N PHE A 465 8.55 20.16 0.53
CA PHE A 465 8.51 19.28 -0.63
C PHE A 465 7.11 19.28 -1.22
N TRP A 466 7.04 19.34 -2.54
CA TRP A 466 5.84 19.07 -3.31
C TRP A 466 6.21 18.32 -4.59
N GLU A 467 5.28 17.55 -5.13
CA GLU A 467 5.41 16.91 -6.43
C GLU A 467 4.48 17.56 -7.43
N GLY A 468 4.96 17.70 -8.66
CA GLY A 468 4.17 18.19 -9.78
C GLY A 468 3.80 17.04 -10.71
N VAL A 469 2.50 16.81 -10.92
CA VAL A 469 2.01 15.89 -11.97
C VAL A 469 1.81 16.70 -13.25
N CYS A 470 2.66 16.51 -14.23
CA CYS A 470 2.57 17.25 -15.50
C CYS A 470 1.36 16.79 -16.33
N LEU A 471 0.43 17.69 -16.60
CA LEU A 471 -0.78 17.42 -17.39
C LEU A 471 -0.67 17.96 -18.83
N LYS A 472 0.15 18.99 -19.05
CA LYS A 472 0.34 19.65 -20.36
C LYS A 472 1.82 19.99 -20.61
N LYS A 473 2.60 19.02 -21.05
CA LYS A 473 4.07 19.15 -21.21
C LYS A 473 4.50 20.22 -22.22
N GLU A 474 3.61 20.62 -23.11
CA GLU A 474 3.80 21.63 -24.15
C GLU A 474 3.82 23.05 -23.56
N GLU A 475 3.25 23.25 -22.37
CA GLU A 475 3.29 24.54 -21.66
C GLU A 475 4.66 24.80 -21.02
N PHE A 476 5.43 23.76 -20.72
CA PHE A 476 6.78 23.85 -20.16
C PHE A 476 7.80 24.21 -21.25
N LYS A 477 7.99 25.51 -21.43
CA LYS A 477 8.89 26.10 -22.43
C LYS A 477 10.17 26.60 -21.80
N GLY A 478 11.22 26.66 -22.60
CA GLY A 478 12.50 27.18 -22.17
C GLY A 478 13.64 26.76 -23.06
N LYS A 479 14.86 26.85 -22.53
CA LYS A 479 16.07 26.52 -23.28
C LYS A 479 16.29 25.02 -23.29
N GLU A 480 16.41 24.44 -24.47
CA GLU A 480 16.60 22.99 -24.65
C GLU A 480 18.08 22.65 -24.83
N VAL A 481 18.53 21.58 -24.17
CA VAL A 481 19.87 20.99 -24.35
C VAL A 481 19.77 19.46 -24.43
N GLY A 482 20.70 18.83 -25.13
CA GLY A 482 20.79 17.38 -25.21
C GLY A 482 21.76 16.80 -24.17
N ILE A 483 21.36 15.70 -23.50
CA ILE A 483 22.18 14.95 -22.55
C ILE A 483 22.14 13.45 -22.89
N THR A 484 23.26 12.75 -22.73
CA THR A 484 23.36 11.28 -22.91
C THR A 484 23.31 10.54 -21.57
N HIS A 485 22.81 9.30 -21.57
CA HIS A 485 22.77 8.48 -20.35
C HIS A 485 24.16 8.24 -19.74
N GLU A 486 25.17 7.95 -20.59
CA GLU A 486 26.53 7.65 -20.15
C GLU A 486 27.19 8.82 -19.39
N ASN A 487 26.82 10.05 -19.72
CA ASN A 487 27.35 11.26 -19.10
C ASN A 487 26.34 11.99 -18.20
N ILE A 488 25.15 11.42 -17.96
CA ILE A 488 24.02 12.15 -17.38
C ILE A 488 24.35 12.78 -16.02
N SER A 489 25.09 12.07 -15.18
CA SER A 489 25.53 12.57 -13.87
C SER A 489 26.48 13.76 -14.00
N ASN A 490 27.51 13.64 -14.85
CA ASN A 490 28.50 14.71 -15.05
C ASN A 490 27.89 15.93 -15.75
N GLU A 491 27.07 15.71 -16.78
CA GLU A 491 26.43 16.79 -17.54
C GLU A 491 25.36 17.50 -16.71
N LEU A 492 24.60 16.78 -15.89
CA LEU A 492 23.68 17.40 -14.92
C LEU A 492 24.44 18.16 -13.83
N GLU A 493 25.54 17.63 -13.30
CA GLU A 493 26.35 18.35 -12.30
C GLU A 493 26.85 19.70 -12.85
N VAL A 494 27.37 19.72 -14.07
CA VAL A 494 27.81 20.95 -14.74
C VAL A 494 26.64 21.89 -15.00
N LEU A 495 25.51 21.37 -15.51
CA LEU A 495 24.31 22.16 -15.77
C LEU A 495 23.76 22.82 -14.50
N LEU A 496 23.53 22.04 -13.44
CA LEU A 496 22.96 22.52 -12.18
C LEU A 496 23.89 23.52 -11.48
N LYS A 497 25.20 23.33 -11.60
CA LYS A 497 26.20 24.32 -11.13
C LYS A 497 26.09 25.64 -11.90
N LYS A 498 25.95 25.60 -13.23
CA LYS A 498 25.69 26.80 -14.03
C LYS A 498 24.38 27.48 -13.63
N LEU A 499 23.38 26.72 -13.21
CA LEU A 499 22.09 27.24 -12.75
C LEU A 499 22.13 27.79 -11.31
N GLY A 500 23.29 27.80 -10.65
CA GLY A 500 23.49 28.45 -9.34
C GLY A 500 23.27 27.55 -8.12
N MET A 501 23.20 26.22 -8.32
CA MET A 501 23.07 25.26 -7.22
C MET A 501 24.42 25.01 -6.53
N ASN A 502 24.37 24.74 -5.23
CA ASN A 502 25.54 24.34 -4.46
C ASN A 502 25.75 22.81 -4.49
N ALA A 503 26.88 22.34 -3.99
CA ALA A 503 27.23 20.91 -4.05
C ALA A 503 26.22 19.97 -3.34
N ARG A 504 25.59 20.42 -2.24
CA ARG A 504 24.57 19.63 -1.53
C ARG A 504 23.31 19.50 -2.38
N GLU A 505 22.80 20.62 -2.88
CA GLU A 505 21.62 20.69 -3.73
C GLU A 505 21.80 19.87 -5.02
N ILE A 506 22.98 19.96 -5.65
CA ILE A 506 23.32 19.18 -6.85
C ILE A 506 23.31 17.68 -6.55
N ASN A 507 23.96 17.25 -5.46
CA ASN A 507 23.98 15.85 -5.05
C ASN A 507 22.57 15.33 -4.80
N ASP A 508 21.75 16.08 -4.07
CA ASP A 508 20.37 15.69 -3.74
C ASP A 508 19.49 15.62 -4.98
N PHE A 509 19.68 16.52 -5.95
CA PHE A 509 19.03 16.46 -7.26
C PHE A 509 19.45 15.21 -8.02
N ILE A 510 20.75 15.00 -8.22
CA ILE A 510 21.28 13.89 -9.03
C ILE A 510 20.90 12.53 -8.45
N VAL A 511 21.07 12.31 -7.14
CA VAL A 511 20.75 11.03 -6.47
C VAL A 511 19.30 10.63 -6.70
N TYR A 512 18.41 11.62 -6.69
CA TYR A 512 17.00 11.41 -6.88
C TYR A 512 16.65 11.15 -8.36
N TRP A 513 17.12 12.00 -9.28
CA TRP A 513 16.76 11.96 -10.70
C TRP A 513 17.47 10.84 -11.50
N ILE A 514 18.70 10.46 -11.13
CA ILE A 514 19.48 9.47 -11.91
C ILE A 514 18.83 8.08 -11.93
N ALA A 515 18.06 7.72 -10.90
CA ALA A 515 17.34 6.46 -10.83
C ALA A 515 16.17 6.41 -11.83
N LYS A 516 15.61 7.56 -12.18
CA LYS A 516 14.47 7.72 -13.09
C LYS A 516 14.90 7.98 -14.54
N LEU A 517 16.07 8.58 -14.76
CA LEU A 517 16.60 8.91 -16.09
C LEU A 517 17.39 7.75 -16.73
N ASN A 518 16.70 6.66 -17.09
CA ASN A 518 17.30 5.39 -17.55
C ASN A 518 17.40 5.20 -19.07
N LYS A 519 17.08 6.22 -19.87
CA LYS A 519 17.06 6.16 -21.34
C LYS A 519 18.31 6.75 -21.95
N ASN A 520 18.61 6.33 -23.19
CA ASN A 520 19.89 6.64 -23.85
C ASN A 520 20.13 8.14 -24.04
N TYR A 521 19.08 8.91 -24.36
CA TYR A 521 19.17 10.32 -24.64
C TYR A 521 17.98 11.09 -24.07
N TYR A 522 18.26 12.28 -23.54
CA TYR A 522 17.25 13.20 -23.05
C TYR A 522 17.42 14.58 -23.68
N LYS A 523 16.29 15.16 -24.08
CA LYS A 523 16.15 16.60 -24.29
C LYS A 523 15.74 17.22 -22.96
N VAL A 524 16.62 18.05 -22.41
CA VAL A 524 16.39 18.75 -21.14
C VAL A 524 15.98 20.18 -21.44
N THR A 525 14.74 20.55 -21.12
CA THR A 525 14.26 21.93 -21.19
C THR A 525 14.42 22.60 -19.83
N ILE A 526 15.25 23.63 -19.79
CA ILE A 526 15.40 24.52 -18.63
C ILE A 526 14.27 25.54 -18.72
N CYS A 527 13.26 25.38 -17.86
CA CYS A 527 12.04 26.18 -17.95
C CYS A 527 12.32 27.69 -17.78
N ASP A 528 11.61 28.49 -18.56
CA ASP A 528 11.66 29.95 -18.51
C ASP A 528 10.65 30.54 -17.51
N SER A 529 10.52 31.86 -17.50
CA SER A 529 9.65 32.58 -16.57
C SER A 529 8.15 32.26 -16.70
N SER A 530 7.70 31.59 -17.77
CA SER A 530 6.32 31.10 -17.86
C SER A 530 6.02 30.08 -16.75
N TYR A 531 7.00 29.26 -16.37
CA TYR A 531 6.86 28.36 -15.23
C TYR A 531 6.53 29.12 -13.94
N ASP A 532 7.24 30.23 -13.71
CA ASP A 532 7.10 31.00 -12.47
C ASP A 532 5.83 31.85 -12.42
N ASN A 533 5.37 32.36 -13.56
CA ASN A 533 4.28 33.33 -13.62
C ASN A 533 2.93 32.71 -13.98
N GLU A 534 2.91 31.58 -14.69
CA GLU A 534 1.70 31.01 -15.26
C GLU A 534 1.43 29.60 -14.75
N ILE A 535 2.47 28.76 -14.61
CA ILE A 535 2.30 27.34 -14.29
C ILE A 535 2.27 27.10 -12.78
N ALA A 536 3.29 27.53 -12.05
CA ALA A 536 3.46 27.28 -10.63
C ALA A 536 3.95 28.56 -9.93
N GLN A 537 3.05 29.41 -9.45
CA GLN A 537 3.41 30.66 -8.77
C GLN A 537 3.76 30.40 -7.30
N LEU A 538 4.99 30.71 -6.91
CA LEU A 538 5.48 30.55 -5.54
C LEU A 538 5.69 31.90 -4.85
N LYS A 539 5.13 32.08 -3.66
CA LYS A 539 5.32 33.27 -2.81
C LYS A 539 5.62 32.86 -1.38
N ILE A 540 6.64 33.45 -0.77
CA ILE A 540 7.01 33.14 0.63
C ILE A 540 7.16 34.45 1.40
N SER A 541 6.38 34.62 2.46
CA SER A 541 6.40 35.85 3.25
C SER A 541 7.78 36.12 3.85
N GLY A 542 8.30 37.33 3.66
CA GLY A 542 9.63 37.71 4.15
C GLY A 542 10.79 37.32 3.24
N PHE A 543 10.54 36.60 2.14
CA PHE A 543 11.55 36.22 1.15
C PHE A 543 11.20 36.83 -0.22
N ASN A 544 11.90 37.91 -0.57
CA ASN A 544 11.65 38.63 -1.83
C ASN A 544 12.45 38.09 -3.02
N GLN A 545 13.46 37.26 -2.77
CA GLN A 545 14.32 36.65 -3.78
C GLN A 545 14.02 35.16 -3.83
N ILE A 546 13.45 34.67 -4.93
CA ILE A 546 13.15 33.25 -5.14
C ILE A 546 13.87 32.83 -6.42
N HIS A 547 14.78 31.86 -6.28
CA HIS A 547 15.60 31.35 -7.38
C HIS A 547 15.15 29.93 -7.73
N ARG A 548 14.55 29.77 -8.91
CA ARG A 548 13.83 28.54 -9.29
C ARG A 548 14.49 27.83 -10.45
N ILE A 549 14.62 26.52 -10.32
CA ILE A 549 15.27 25.64 -11.28
C ILE A 549 14.32 24.48 -11.56
N ALA A 550 13.51 24.63 -12.61
CA ALA A 550 12.63 23.58 -13.11
C ALA A 550 13.19 23.03 -14.42
N LEU A 551 13.43 21.71 -14.45
CA LEU A 551 13.91 20.98 -15.62
C LEU A 551 12.85 20.02 -16.14
N LYS A 552 12.52 20.08 -17.43
CA LYS A 552 11.71 19.05 -18.10
C LYS A 552 12.64 18.08 -18.84
N PHE A 553 12.45 16.79 -18.63
CA PHE A 553 13.18 15.72 -19.29
C PHE A 553 12.27 15.00 -20.29
N GLU A 554 12.60 15.09 -21.58
CA GLU A 554 11.90 14.37 -22.65
C GLU A 554 12.82 13.29 -23.24
N GLU A 555 12.37 12.04 -23.32
CA GLU A 555 13.09 10.98 -24.02
C GLU A 555 13.12 11.25 -25.52
N VAL A 556 14.30 11.15 -26.14
CA VAL A 556 14.46 11.36 -27.59
C VAL A 556 15.33 10.27 -28.21
N GLU A 557 15.13 10.00 -29.50
CA GLU A 557 15.94 9.00 -30.21
C GLU A 557 17.38 9.46 -30.45
N ASN A 558 17.62 10.77 -30.55
CA ASN A 558 18.94 11.37 -30.72
C ASN A 558 18.94 12.86 -30.31
N ILE A 559 20.14 13.40 -30.02
CA ILE A 559 20.34 14.79 -29.58
C ILE A 559 21.17 15.64 -30.56
N ASN A 560 21.42 15.15 -31.78
CA ASN A 560 22.38 15.75 -32.71
C ASN A 560 22.02 17.20 -33.12
N ASN A 561 20.73 17.56 -33.05
CA ASN A 561 20.22 18.88 -33.40
C ASN A 561 20.00 19.79 -32.17
N LEU A 562 20.33 19.32 -30.97
CA LEU A 562 20.16 20.07 -29.73
C LEU A 562 21.48 20.75 -29.32
N PRO A 563 21.42 21.96 -28.76
CA PRO A 563 22.57 22.57 -28.12
C PRO A 563 23.11 21.71 -26.96
N THR A 564 24.40 21.84 -26.65
CA THR A 564 24.99 21.23 -25.46
C THR A 564 24.79 22.12 -24.23
N ILE A 565 25.06 21.57 -23.04
CA ILE A 565 25.05 22.31 -21.76
C ILE A 565 26.01 23.51 -21.75
N ASP A 566 27.02 23.54 -22.64
CA ASP A 566 27.94 24.67 -22.77
C ASP A 566 27.23 25.94 -23.19
N SER A 567 26.15 25.82 -23.95
CA SER A 567 25.35 26.94 -24.40
C SER A 567 24.57 27.62 -23.27
N VAL A 568 24.37 26.96 -22.13
CA VAL A 568 23.58 27.48 -21.00
C VAL A 568 24.36 28.58 -20.28
N GLU A 569 23.68 29.71 -20.07
CA GLU A 569 24.23 30.86 -19.36
C GLU A 569 24.26 30.61 -17.86
N GLU A 570 25.30 31.11 -17.19
CA GLU A 570 25.41 31.01 -15.74
C GLU A 570 24.40 31.92 -15.05
N ARG A 571 23.60 31.35 -14.15
CA ARG A 571 22.70 32.08 -13.25
C ARG A 571 23.42 32.32 -11.93
N GLN A 572 23.47 33.59 -11.51
CA GLN A 572 24.05 33.94 -10.22
C GLN A 572 23.12 33.52 -9.09
N ARG A 573 23.68 32.82 -8.10
CA ARG A 573 22.96 32.50 -6.86
C ARG A 573 22.67 33.79 -6.09
N PRO A 574 21.45 33.99 -5.55
CA PRO A 574 21.16 35.13 -4.69
C PRO A 574 22.00 35.12 -3.41
N THR A 575 22.14 36.29 -2.80
CA THR A 575 22.82 36.46 -1.50
C THR A 575 21.85 37.07 -0.49
N GLY A 576 22.19 36.96 0.80
CA GLY A 576 21.33 37.43 1.88
C GLY A 576 20.19 36.46 2.18
N LYS A 577 18.98 37.00 2.26
CA LYS A 577 17.74 36.24 2.48
C LYS A 577 17.05 35.90 1.16
N TYR A 578 16.94 34.61 0.85
CA TYR A 578 16.39 34.11 -0.42
C TYR A 578 15.85 32.69 -0.29
N VAL A 579 15.10 32.25 -1.29
CA VAL A 579 14.59 30.88 -1.45
C VAL A 579 15.22 30.26 -2.67
N ILE A 580 15.54 28.97 -2.59
CA ILE A 580 15.82 28.15 -3.76
C ILE A 580 14.74 27.09 -3.88
N GLU A 581 14.14 27.01 -5.05
CA GLU A 581 13.37 25.83 -5.44
C GLU A 581 14.08 25.15 -6.60
N TRP A 582 14.24 23.84 -6.50
CA TRP A 582 14.68 23.03 -7.64
C TRP A 582 13.83 21.78 -7.76
N GLY A 583 13.65 21.33 -9.00
CA GLY A 583 12.92 20.13 -9.33
C GLY A 583 12.90 19.87 -10.82
N GLY A 584 12.09 18.91 -11.23
CA GLY A 584 11.89 18.62 -12.63
C GLY A 584 10.65 17.79 -12.89
N ILE A 585 10.40 17.53 -14.16
CA ILE A 585 9.32 16.67 -14.66
C ILE A 585 9.86 15.73 -15.74
N ILE A 586 9.35 14.50 -15.80
CA ILE A 586 9.55 13.60 -16.95
C ILE A 586 8.33 13.75 -17.85
N ALA A 587 8.53 14.00 -19.14
CA ALA A 587 7.49 14.37 -20.11
C ALA A 587 7.39 13.41 -21.29
#